data_AF-A0A3N5F072-F1
#
_entry.id   AF-A0A3N5F072-F1
#
_cell.length_a   1.000
_cell.length_b   1.000
_cell.length_c   1.000
_cell.angle_alpha   90.00
_cell.angle_beta   90.00
_cell.angle_gamma   90.00
#
_symmetry.space_group_name_H-M   'P 1'
#
loop_
_entity.id
_entity.type
_entity.pdbx_description
1 polymer ?
#
loop_
_entity_poly.entity_id
_entity_poly.type
_entity_poly.pdbx_seq_one_letter_code
_entity_poly.pdbx_strand_id
1 'polypeptide(L)' 'MVTLADIRAAHKIVSKVAIRTPILPLKFFDRPDTFVKCENLQRTGAFKIRGAFNRISKLPKS' A
#
# COMPACT_ATOMS: atom_id res chain seq x y z
N MET A 1 12.76 8.25 -12.96
CA MET A 1 12.82 6.89 -12.34
C MET A 1 12.36 7.01 -10.90
N VAL A 2 11.61 6.05 -10.35
CA VAL A 2 11.20 6.06 -8.93
C VAL A 2 12.32 5.47 -8.08
N THR A 3 12.72 6.16 -7.02
CA THR A 3 13.80 5.77 -6.11
C THR A 3 13.27 5.24 -4.78
N LEU A 4 14.13 4.59 -3.99
CA LEU A 4 13.80 4.23 -2.61
C LEU A 4 13.44 5.46 -1.75
N ALA A 5 14.08 6.61 -2.01
CA ALA A 5 13.77 7.85 -1.32
C ALA A 5 12.32 8.31 -1.59
N ASP A 6 11.85 8.17 -2.84
CA ASP A 6 10.47 8.49 -3.21
C ASP A 6 9.47 7.61 -2.46
N ILE A 7 9.76 6.30 -2.34
CA ILE A 7 8.92 5.35 -1.60
C ILE A 7 8.90 5.67 -0.10
N ARG A 8 10.06 5.98 0.50
CA ARG A 8 10.15 6.39 1.91
C ARG A 8 9.41 7.69 2.19
N ALA A 9 9.48 8.66 1.27
CA ALA A 9 8.74 9.91 1.36
C ALA A 9 7.22 9.67 1.26
N ALA A 10 6.79 8.85 0.29
CA ALA A 10 5.39 8.46 0.13
C ALA A 10 4.86 7.74 1.39
N HIS A 11 5.65 6.85 2.01
CA HIS A 11 5.25 6.14 3.23
C HIS A 11 4.81 7.09 4.35
N LYS A 12 5.56 8.18 4.59
CA LYS A 12 5.25 9.19 5.63
C LYS A 12 3.89 9.86 5.43
N ILE A 13 3.44 9.97 4.18
CA ILE A 13 2.17 10.59 3.81
C ILE A 13 1.05 9.55 3.85
N VAL A 14 1.27 8.41 3.20
CA VAL A 14 0.29 7.35 3.01
C VAL A 14 -0.08 6.67 4.34
N SER A 15 0.85 6.57 5.29
CA SER A 15 0.58 5.98 6.62
C SER A 15 -0.50 6.70 7.41
N LYS A 16 -0.83 7.95 7.04
CA LYS A 16 -1.90 8.74 7.69
C LYS A 16 -3.31 8.29 7.29
N VAL A 17 -3.46 7.59 6.16
CA VAL A 17 -4.78 7.19 5.61
C VAL A 17 -4.89 5.70 5.33
N ALA A 18 -3.77 5.03 5.03
CA ALA A 18 -3.77 3.64 4.64
C ALA A 18 -3.74 2.72 5.87
N ILE A 19 -4.57 1.68 5.82
CA ILE A 19 -4.58 0.61 6.80
C ILE A 19 -3.34 -0.26 6.56
N ARG A 20 -2.70 -0.72 7.64
CA ARG A 20 -1.72 -1.80 7.56
C ARG A 20 -2.47 -3.12 7.42
N THR A 21 -2.82 -3.44 6.18
CA THR A 21 -3.51 -4.67 5.81
C THR A 21 -2.73 -5.90 6.27
N PRO A 22 -3.41 -7.00 6.64
CA PRO A 22 -2.72 -8.20 7.11
C PRO A 22 -1.94 -8.88 5.97
N ILE A 23 -0.99 -9.72 6.38
CA ILE A 23 -0.35 -10.71 5.52
C ILE A 23 -0.83 -12.07 6.04
N LEU A 24 -1.57 -12.81 5.22
CA LEU A 24 -2.15 -14.09 5.61
C LEU A 24 -1.42 -15.23 4.90
N PRO A 25 -1.13 -16.34 5.60
CA PRO A 25 -0.59 -17.53 4.95
C PRO A 25 -1.64 -18.14 4.01
N LEU A 26 -1.20 -18.55 2.83
CA LEU A 26 -1.99 -19.38 1.92
C LEU A 26 -1.47 -20.81 1.98
N LYS A 27 -2.39 -21.75 2.19
CA LYS A 27 -2.06 -23.18 2.16
C LYS A 27 -2.04 -23.66 0.71
N PHE A 28 -0.85 -23.67 0.12
CA PHE A 28 -0.58 -24.36 -1.14
C PHE A 28 0.30 -25.59 -0.87
N PHE A 29 -0.11 -26.74 -1.41
CA PHE A 29 0.60 -28.01 -1.21
C PHE A 29 2.03 -27.99 -1.75
N ASP A 30 2.28 -27.25 -2.83
CA ASP A 30 3.58 -27.13 -3.49
C ASP A 30 4.41 -25.92 -3.01
N ARG A 31 3.80 -25.00 -2.25
CA ARG A 31 4.42 -23.73 -1.84
C ARG A 31 4.02 -23.35 -0.41
N PRO A 32 4.59 -24.04 0.60
CA PRO A 32 4.22 -23.87 2.01
C PRO A 32 4.47 -22.46 2.58
N ASP A 33 5.36 -21.67 1.98
CA ASP A 33 5.70 -20.30 2.40
C ASP A 33 5.02 -19.22 1.54
N THR A 34 3.80 -19.48 1.08
CA THR A 34 3.03 -18.51 0.31
C THR A 34 2.20 -17.63 1.21
N PHE A 35 2.23 -16.32 0.98
CA PHE A 35 1.45 -15.35 1.73
C PHE A 35 0.71 -14.39 0.79
N VAL A 36 -0.46 -13.92 1.22
CA VAL A 36 -1.19 -12.84 0.55
C VAL A 36 -1.15 -11.58 1.39
N LYS A 37 -0.75 -10.49 0.74
CA LYS A 37 -0.96 -9.14 1.25
C LYS A 37 -2.38 -8.71 0.90
N CYS A 38 -3.27 -8.65 1.89
CA CYS A 38 -4.71 -8.45 1.68
C CYS A 38 -5.07 -6.98 1.39
N GLU A 39 -4.62 -6.42 0.26
CA GLU A 39 -4.96 -5.04 -0.15
C GLU A 39 -6.43 -4.87 -0.55
N ASN A 40 -7.19 -5.97 -0.73
CA ASN A 40 -8.65 -5.94 -0.82
C ASN A 40 -9.30 -5.45 0.48
N LEU A 41 -8.60 -5.54 1.63
CA LEU A 41 -9.04 -5.00 2.92
C LEU A 41 -8.52 -3.58 3.17
N GLN A 42 -7.88 -2.96 2.18
CA GLN A 42 -7.51 -1.56 2.27
C GLN A 42 -8.77 -0.69 2.23
N ARG A 43 -8.68 0.55 2.72
CA ARG A 43 -9.70 1.58 2.54
C ARG A 43 -10.05 1.68 1.05
N THR A 44 -11.34 1.76 0.74
CA THR A 44 -11.91 1.69 -0.63
C THR A 44 -11.74 0.34 -1.35
N GLY A 45 -11.41 -0.74 -0.64
CA GLY A 45 -11.39 -2.11 -1.16
C GLY A 45 -10.20 -2.47 -2.06
N ALA A 46 -9.19 -1.60 -2.17
CA ALA A 46 -8.01 -1.84 -3.01
C ALA A 46 -6.80 -0.99 -2.59
N PHE A 47 -5.62 -1.37 -3.07
CA PHE A 47 -4.35 -0.67 -2.80
C PHE A 47 -4.30 0.79 -3.30
N LYS A 48 -5.20 1.18 -4.22
CA LYS A 48 -5.10 2.42 -5.01
C LYS A 48 -5.15 3.70 -4.19
N ILE A 49 -5.80 3.68 -3.02
CA ILE A 49 -5.85 4.84 -2.10
C ILE A 49 -4.45 5.32 -1.71
N ARG A 50 -3.47 4.40 -1.62
CA ARG A 50 -2.07 4.72 -1.29
C ARG A 50 -1.47 5.67 -2.32
N GLY A 51 -1.59 5.33 -3.61
CA GLY A 51 -1.07 6.13 -4.71
C GLY A 51 -1.84 7.44 -4.90
N ALA A 52 -3.17 7.36 -4.87
CA ALA A 52 -4.05 8.51 -5.03
C ALA A 52 -3.76 9.59 -3.98
N PHE A 53 -3.70 9.20 -2.69
CA PHE A 53 -3.45 10.14 -1.61
C PHE A 53 -2.05 10.76 -1.67
N ASN A 54 -1.01 9.96 -1.99
CA ASN A 54 0.33 10.49 -2.20
C ASN A 54 0.37 11.52 -3.34
N ARG A 55 -0.33 11.28 -4.45
CA ARG A 55 -0.38 12.22 -5.59
C ARG A 55 -1.12 13.50 -5.23
N ILE A 56 -2.32 13.39 -4.65
CA ILE A 56 -3.16 14.53 -4.28
C ILE A 56 -2.46 15.41 -3.25
N SER A 57 -1.74 14.83 -2.28
CA SER A 57 -1.01 15.58 -1.25
C SER A 57 0.11 16.49 -1.78
N LYS A 58 0.54 16.30 -3.04
CA LYS A 58 1.61 17.06 -3.68
C LYS A 58 1.08 18.09 -4.68
N LEU A 59 -0.24 18.23 -4.81
CA LEU A 59 -0.82 19.27 -5.64
C LEU A 59 -0.54 20.65 -5.03
N PRO A 60 -0.24 21.68 -5.85
CA PRO A 60 -0.15 23.05 -5.37
C PRO A 60 -1.46 23.48 -4.71
N LYS A 61 -1.38 24.36 -3.71
CA LYS A 61 -2.56 25.07 -3.23
C LYS A 61 -2.92 26.13 -4.28
N SER A 62 -4.21 26.23 -4.59
CA SER A 62 -4.80 27.31 -5.39
C SER A 62 -4.64 28.65 -4.69
#